data_AF-A0A1E3BAU3-F1
#
_entry.id   AF-A0A1E3BAU3-F1
#
_cell.length_a   1.000
_cell.length_b   1.000
_cell.length_c   1.000
_cell.angle_alpha   90.00
_cell.angle_beta   90.00
_cell.angle_gamma   90.00
#
_symmetry.space_group_name_H-M   'P 1'
#
loop_
_entity.id
_entity.type
_entity.pdbx_description
1 polymer ?
#
loop_
_entity_poly.entity_id
_entity_poly.type
_entity_poly.pdbx_seq_one_letter_code
_entity_poly.pdbx_strand_id
1 'polypeptide(L)'
;MSAAPRPPFLPGSLEEFTEHAATHHSEWFQYCRLAYEYIEEAGTVIAEAKGQADQAGLKLQASEMEVNRLKEELSALHLKQEKTQARDQGIIEYQKEQLQESQQKYLEALKEKDEANCPHDNIANLISITILFCT
;
A
#
# COMPACT_ATOMS: atom_id res chain seq x y z
N MET A 1 38.07 -16.32 -8.94
CA MET A 1 38.16 -17.80 -8.94
C MET A 1 39.23 -18.20 -9.93
N SER A 2 40.17 -19.04 -9.49
CA SER A 2 41.21 -19.59 -10.36
C SER A 2 40.57 -20.51 -11.41
N ALA A 3 41.15 -20.57 -12.62
CA ALA A 3 40.66 -21.48 -13.65
C ALA A 3 40.83 -22.94 -13.18
N ALA A 4 39.88 -23.81 -13.55
CA ALA A 4 39.98 -25.23 -13.22
C ALA A 4 41.30 -25.81 -13.78
N PRO A 5 42.11 -26.48 -12.95
CA PRO A 5 43.36 -27.06 -13.41
C PRO A 5 43.10 -28.09 -14.50
N ARG A 6 43.97 -28.13 -15.50
CA ARG A 6 43.87 -29.06 -16.63
C ARG A 6 45.00 -30.09 -16.54
N PRO A 7 44.73 -31.34 -16.90
CA PRO A 7 45.78 -32.34 -16.98
C PRO A 7 46.79 -31.95 -18.08
N PRO A 8 48.06 -32.38 -17.96
CA PRO A 8 49.08 -32.12 -18.97
C PRO A 8 48.74 -32.74 -20.32
N PHE A 9 48.05 -33.88 -20.30
CA PHE A 9 47.56 -34.62 -21.46
C PHE A 9 46.26 -35.34 -21.10
N LEU A 10 45.39 -35.56 -22.09
CA LEU A 10 44.13 -36.29 -21.91
C LEU A 10 44.26 -37.70 -22.51
N PRO A 11 44.63 -38.73 -21.71
CA PRO A 11 44.83 -40.08 -22.22
C PRO A 11 43.53 -40.71 -22.70
N GLY A 12 43.57 -41.39 -23.85
CA GLY A 12 42.46 -42.17 -24.40
C GLY A 12 42.46 -43.63 -23.91
N SER A 13 43.59 -44.11 -23.37
CA SER A 13 43.76 -45.45 -22.81
C SER A 13 44.67 -45.43 -21.57
N LEU A 14 44.63 -46.51 -20.78
CA LEU A 14 45.50 -46.65 -19.60
C LEU A 14 46.98 -46.79 -20.01
N GLU A 15 47.23 -47.43 -21.15
CA GLU A 15 48.55 -47.59 -21.74
C GLU A 15 49.16 -46.22 -22.09
N GLU A 16 48.41 -45.36 -22.79
CA GLU A 16 48.84 -43.98 -23.12
C GLU A 16 49.11 -43.15 -21.87
N PHE A 17 48.26 -43.28 -20.84
CA PHE A 17 48.50 -42.61 -19.56
C PHE A 17 49.82 -43.07 -18.94
N THR A 18 50.05 -44.39 -18.89
CA THR A 18 51.22 -44.98 -18.23
C THR A 18 52.51 -44.57 -18.93
N GLU A 19 52.52 -44.60 -20.26
CA GLU A 19 53.66 -44.17 -21.07
C GLU A 19 53.97 -42.68 -20.88
N HIS A 20 52.94 -41.83 -20.92
CA HIS A 20 53.12 -40.39 -20.73
C HIS A 20 53.51 -40.03 -19.29
N ALA A 21 52.90 -40.67 -18.29
CA ALA A 21 53.18 -40.41 -16.89
C ALA A 21 54.61 -40.84 -16.51
N ALA A 22 55.16 -41.89 -17.11
CA ALA A 22 56.55 -42.30 -16.86
C ALA A 22 57.54 -41.16 -17.13
N THR A 23 57.31 -40.39 -18.19
CA THR A 23 58.18 -39.28 -18.63
C THR A 23 57.79 -37.91 -18.05
N HIS A 24 56.52 -37.70 -17.69
CA HIS A 24 55.97 -36.41 -17.21
C HIS A 24 55.34 -36.52 -15.80
N HIS A 25 55.87 -37.39 -14.94
CA HIS A 25 55.31 -37.68 -13.61
C HIS A 25 55.20 -36.43 -12.71
N SER A 26 56.12 -35.48 -12.84
CA SER A 26 56.12 -34.23 -12.08
C SER A 26 54.94 -33.32 -12.45
N GLU A 27 54.60 -33.22 -13.73
CA GLU A 27 53.44 -32.45 -14.22
C GLU A 27 52.13 -33.08 -13.77
N TRP A 28 52.05 -34.42 -13.82
CA TRP A 28 50.91 -35.17 -13.30
C TRP A 28 50.75 -35.00 -11.79
N PHE A 29 51.85 -35.03 -11.02
CA PHE A 29 51.81 -34.75 -9.59
C PHE A 29 51.30 -33.34 -9.29
N GLN A 30 51.78 -32.32 -10.02
CA GLN A 30 51.33 -30.94 -9.87
C GLN A 30 49.85 -30.79 -10.21
N TYR A 31 49.39 -31.40 -11.31
CA TYR A 31 47.98 -31.42 -11.68
C TYR A 31 47.13 -32.02 -10.57
N CYS A 32 47.48 -33.21 -10.06
CA CYS A 32 46.73 -33.85 -8.99
C CYS A 32 46.64 -32.95 -7.75
N ARG A 33 47.76 -32.36 -7.32
CA ARG A 33 47.78 -31.44 -6.17
C ARG A 33 46.85 -30.24 -6.39
N LEU A 34 46.98 -29.56 -7.53
CA LEU A 34 46.15 -28.40 -7.86
C LEU A 34 44.67 -28.77 -8.01
N ALA A 35 44.37 -29.96 -8.54
CA ALA A 35 43.00 -30.46 -8.67
C ALA A 35 42.34 -30.65 -7.30
N TYR A 36 43.05 -31.25 -6.33
CA TYR A 36 42.54 -31.38 -4.97
C TYR A 36 42.34 -30.02 -4.28
N GLU A 37 43.32 -29.11 -4.39
CA GLU A 37 43.20 -27.74 -3.85
C GLU A 37 41.99 -27.01 -4.45
N TYR A 38 41.80 -27.10 -5.78
CA TYR A 38 40.66 -26.50 -6.46
C TYR A 38 39.32 -27.12 -6.03
N ILE A 39 39.25 -28.44 -5.85
CA ILE A 39 38.02 -29.13 -5.41
C ILE A 39 37.62 -28.67 -4.00
N GLU A 40 38.59 -28.56 -3.08
CA GLU A 40 38.34 -28.07 -1.73
C GLU A 40 37.85 -26.62 -1.76
N GLU A 41 38.55 -25.73 -2.48
CA GLU A 41 38.16 -24.32 -2.61
C GLU A 41 36.77 -24.19 -3.24
N ALA A 42 36.51 -24.88 -4.35
CA ALA A 42 35.20 -24.88 -5.00
C ALA A 42 34.10 -25.40 -4.07
N GLY A 43 34.37 -26.44 -3.28
CA GLY A 43 33.45 -26.99 -2.29
C GLY A 43 33.05 -25.95 -1.23
N THR A 44 34.03 -25.20 -0.71
CA THR A 44 33.75 -24.12 0.26
C THR A 44 32.91 -23.01 -0.36
N VAL A 45 33.25 -22.53 -1.56
CA VAL A 45 32.51 -21.47 -2.26
C VAL A 45 31.08 -21.91 -2.58
N ILE A 46 30.87 -23.16 -3.00
CA ILE A 46 29.54 -23.70 -3.25
C ILE A 46 28.72 -23.75 -1.96
N ALA A 47 29.32 -24.19 -0.85
CA ALA A 47 28.65 -24.24 0.44
C ALA A 47 28.26 -22.83 0.94
N GLU A 48 29.15 -21.85 0.79
CA GLU A 48 28.87 -20.45 1.12
C GLU A 48 27.77 -19.87 0.25
N ALA A 49 27.84 -20.08 -1.08
CA ALA A 49 26.83 -19.60 -2.02
C ALA A 49 25.46 -20.21 -1.71
N LYS A 50 25.41 -21.50 -1.36
CA LYS A 50 24.17 -22.16 -0.92
C LYS A 50 23.64 -21.55 0.37
N GLY A 51 24.50 -21.34 1.38
CA GLY A 51 24.11 -20.70 2.63
C GLY A 51 23.55 -19.29 2.43
N GLN A 52 24.16 -18.51 1.53
CA GLN A 52 23.66 -17.17 1.16
C GLN A 52 22.31 -17.24 0.44
N ALA A 53 22.12 -18.21 -0.47
CA ALA A 53 20.86 -18.41 -1.16
C ALA A 53 19.73 -18.80 -0.19
N ASP A 54 19.99 -19.73 0.73
CA ASP A 54 19.04 -20.13 1.77
C ASP A 54 18.67 -18.94 2.67
N GLN A 55 19.67 -18.16 3.11
CA GLN A 55 19.43 -16.96 3.90
C GLN A 55 18.62 -15.90 3.13
N ALA A 56 18.91 -15.70 1.85
CA ALA A 56 18.17 -14.77 1.00
C ALA A 56 16.71 -15.22 0.82
N GLY A 57 16.47 -16.53 0.67
CA GLY A 57 15.13 -17.11 0.63
C GLY A 57 14.32 -16.83 1.90
N LEU A 58 14.93 -17.02 3.07
CA LEU A 58 14.29 -16.72 4.35
C LEU A 58 13.96 -15.22 4.51
N LYS A 59 14.88 -14.33 4.10
CA LYS A 59 14.64 -12.87 4.12
C LYS A 59 13.52 -12.47 3.18
N LEU A 60 13.45 -13.08 1.99
CA LEU A 60 12.39 -12.83 1.02
C LEU A 60 11.04 -13.22 1.62
N GLN A 61 10.92 -14.43 2.18
CA GLN A 61 9.70 -14.90 2.81
C GLN A 61 9.25 -13.98 3.97
N ALA A 62 10.17 -13.55 4.82
CA ALA A 62 9.87 -12.61 5.90
C ALA A 62 9.37 -11.26 5.36
N SER A 63 9.97 -10.75 4.29
CA SER A 63 9.53 -9.52 3.64
C SER A 63 8.15 -9.65 3.00
N GLU A 64 7.85 -10.80 2.38
CA GLU A 64 6.53 -11.07 1.79
C GLU A 64 5.44 -11.10 2.86
N MET A 65 5.71 -11.73 4.01
CA MET A 65 4.80 -11.72 5.16
C MET A 65 4.54 -10.29 5.65
N GLU A 66 5.57 -9.45 5.76
CA GLU A 66 5.41 -8.07 6.20
C GLU A 66 4.63 -7.23 5.19
N VAL A 67 4.88 -7.41 3.89
CA VAL A 67 4.10 -6.75 2.83
C VAL A 67 2.62 -7.13 2.91
N ASN A 68 2.31 -8.41 3.15
CA ASN A 68 0.92 -8.87 3.30
C ASN A 68 0.27 -8.27 4.56
N ARG A 69 0.99 -8.25 5.68
CA ARG A 69 0.52 -7.61 6.92
C ARG A 69 0.19 -6.13 6.71
N LEU A 70 1.08 -5.39 6.05
CA LEU A 70 0.88 -3.97 5.75
C LEU A 70 -0.29 -3.73 4.79
N LYS A 71 -0.52 -4.62 3.81
CA LYS A 71 -1.70 -4.54 2.94
C LYS A 71 -3.00 -4.71 3.72
N GLU A 72 -3.06 -5.68 4.63
CA GLU A 72 -4.22 -5.88 5.49
C GLU A 72 -4.46 -4.65 6.38
N GLU A 73 -3.42 -4.12 7.01
CA GLU A 73 -3.50 -2.91 7.83
C GLU A 73 -3.99 -1.70 7.04
N LEU A 74 -3.47 -1.50 5.82
CA LEU A 74 -3.90 -0.43 4.92
C LEU A 74 -5.38 -0.57 4.55
N SER A 75 -5.84 -1.79 4.24
CA SER A 75 -7.24 -2.05 3.92
C SER A 75 -8.17 -1.75 5.11
N ALA A 76 -7.75 -2.10 6.33
CA ALA A 76 -8.51 -1.83 7.54
C ALA A 76 -8.60 -0.33 7.84
N LEU A 77 -7.50 0.40 7.60
CA LEU A 77 -7.47 1.86 7.73
C LEU A 77 -8.37 2.54 6.70
N HIS A 78 -8.34 2.12 5.43
CA HIS A 78 -9.25 2.64 4.41
C HIS A 78 -10.71 2.43 4.79
N LEU A 79 -11.09 1.21 5.22
CA LEU A 79 -12.46 0.93 5.65
C LEU A 79 -12.88 1.81 6.85
N LYS A 80 -11.97 2.04 7.79
CA LYS A 80 -12.23 2.93 8.94
C LYS A 80 -12.41 4.38 8.49
N GLN A 81 -11.61 4.83 7.54
CA GLN A 81 -11.71 6.17 6.95
C GLN A 81 -13.04 6.35 6.22
N GLU A 82 -13.44 5.40 5.37
CA GLU A 82 -14.73 5.44 4.65
C GLU A 82 -15.91 5.51 5.62
N LYS A 83 -15.90 4.69 6.68
CA LYS A 83 -16.95 4.73 7.72
C LYS A 83 -17.01 6.08 8.43
N THR A 84 -15.85 6.66 8.71
CA THR A 84 -15.77 7.97 9.37
C THR A 84 -16.31 9.06 8.45
N GLN A 85 -15.91 9.04 7.18
CA GLN A 85 -16.37 9.98 6.17
C GLN A 85 -17.89 9.87 5.94
N ALA A 86 -18.43 8.66 5.84
CA ALA A 86 -19.87 8.45 5.71
C ALA A 86 -20.65 8.97 6.93
N ARG A 87 -20.14 8.74 8.14
CA ARG A 87 -20.74 9.27 9.37
C ARG A 87 -20.73 10.80 9.37
N ASP A 88 -19.60 11.41 9.06
CA ASP A 88 -19.44 12.87 9.11
C ASP A 88 -20.31 13.54 8.03
N GLN A 89 -20.43 12.93 6.85
CA GLN A 89 -21.35 13.37 5.81
C GLN A 89 -22.82 13.34 6.29
N GLY A 90 -23.23 12.26 6.96
CA GLY A 90 -24.59 12.18 7.53
C GLY A 90 -24.86 13.23 8.59
N ILE A 91 -23.86 13.59 9.41
CA ILE A 91 -23.97 14.69 10.39
C ILE A 91 -24.17 16.03 9.67
N ILE A 92 -23.39 16.29 8.62
CA ILE A 92 -23.50 17.53 7.83
C ILE A 92 -24.88 17.64 7.18
N GLU A 93 -25.40 16.55 6.60
CA GLU A 93 -26.72 16.52 5.99
C GLU A 93 -27.82 16.81 7.02
N TYR A 94 -27.80 16.13 8.17
CA TYR A 94 -28.73 16.40 9.25
C TYR A 94 -28.68 17.86 9.72
N GLN A 95 -27.48 18.43 9.90
CA GLN A 95 -27.33 19.83 10.32
C GLN A 95 -27.89 20.81 9.28
N LYS A 96 -27.74 20.52 7.98
CA LYS A 96 -28.32 21.33 6.90
C LYS A 96 -29.84 21.28 6.93
N GLU A 97 -30.43 20.10 7.12
CA GLU A 97 -31.88 19.93 7.22
C GLU A 97 -32.44 20.71 8.42
N GLN A 98 -31.84 20.57 9.60
CA GLN A 98 -32.25 21.31 10.80
C GLN A 98 -32.18 22.83 10.62
N LEU A 99 -31.13 23.32 9.94
CA LEU A 99 -30.99 24.74 9.63
C LEU A 99 -32.08 25.22 8.66
N GLN A 100 -32.37 24.45 7.61
CA GLN A 100 -33.43 24.78 6.64
C GLN A 100 -34.80 24.82 7.30
N GLU A 101 -35.14 23.83 8.13
CA GLU A 101 -36.40 23.81 8.88
C GLU A 101 -36.53 25.03 9.80
N SER A 102 -35.44 25.40 10.50
CA SER A 102 -35.42 26.58 11.36
C SER A 102 -35.62 27.88 10.58
N GLN A 103 -34.95 28.02 9.43
CA GLN A 103 -35.10 29.18 8.54
C GLN A 103 -36.52 29.28 7.98
N GLN A 104 -37.11 28.15 7.58
CA GLN A 104 -38.48 28.10 7.07
C GLN A 104 -39.49 28.54 8.14
N LYS A 105 -39.39 27.99 9.36
CA LYS A 105 -40.25 28.39 10.50
C LYS A 105 -40.11 29.88 10.82
N TYR A 106 -38.90 30.42 10.78
CA TYR A 106 -38.66 31.84 11.00
C TYR A 106 -39.33 32.71 9.93
N LEU A 107 -39.22 32.32 8.65
CA LEU A 107 -39.86 33.03 7.54
C LEU A 107 -41.39 32.98 7.62
N GLU A 108 -41.96 31.83 8.00
CA GLU A 108 -43.40 31.67 8.21
C GLU A 108 -43.90 32.56 9.35
N ALA A 109 -43.20 32.58 10.49
CA ALA A 109 -43.53 33.46 11.61
C ALA A 109 -43.44 34.95 11.24
N LEU A 110 -42.49 35.33 10.37
CA LEU A 110 -42.37 36.70 9.88
C LEU A 110 -43.59 37.10 9.04
N LYS A 111 -44.04 36.21 8.14
CA LYS A 111 -45.23 36.42 7.31
C LYS A 111 -46.50 36.52 8.16
N GLU A 112 -46.69 35.63 9.12
CA GLU A 112 -47.85 35.66 10.03
C GLU A 112 -47.90 36.97 10.83
N LYS A 113 -46.74 37.45 11.29
CA LYS A 113 -46.65 38.76 11.94
C LYS A 113 -47.03 39.89 11.01
N ASP A 114 -46.55 39.89 9.77
CA ASP A 114 -46.88 40.94 8.78
C ASP A 114 -48.38 40.91 8.41
N GLU A 115 -48.97 39.73 8.30
CA GLU A 115 -50.42 39.53 8.07
C GLU A 115 -51.26 40.01 9.27
N ALA A 116 -50.84 39.70 10.50
CA ALA A 116 -51.52 40.15 11.72
C ALA A 116 -51.36 41.67 11.99
N ASN A 117 -50.28 42.28 11.48
CA ASN A 117 -49.98 43.70 11.62
C ASN A 117 -50.49 44.53 10.43
N CYS A 118 -51.12 43.88 9.44
CA CYS A 118 -51.85 44.54 8.37
C CYS A 118 -53.12 45.14 9.00
N PRO A 119 -53.28 46.48 9.04
CA PRO A 119 -54.42 47.09 9.69
C PRO A 119 -55.68 46.66 8.95
N HIS A 120 -56.49 45.83 9.60
CA HIS A 120 -57.89 45.59 9.24
C HIS A 120 -58.50 46.92 8.80
N ASP A 121 -59.09 46.94 7.60
CA ASP A 121 -59.81 48.03 6.96
C ASP A 121 -60.81 48.76 7.89
N ASN A 122 -60.29 49.57 8.82
CA ASN A 122 -61.10 50.36 9.75
C ASN A 122 -60.88 51.87 9.53
N ILE A 123 -59.99 52.24 8.60
CA ILE A 123 -59.83 53.63 8.15
C ILE A 123 -60.99 54.02 7.21
N ALA A 124 -61.53 53.06 6.43
CA ALA A 124 -62.70 53.32 5.58
C ALA A 124 -64.00 53.57 6.37
N ASN A 125 -64.12 53.00 7.59
CA ASN A 125 -65.32 53.16 8.41
C ASN A 125 -65.30 54.46 9.26
N LEU A 126 -64.12 54.93 9.66
CA LEU A 126 -63.96 56.21 10.37
C LEU A 126 -64.17 57.44 9.47
N ILE A 127 -63.84 57.34 8.18
CA ILE A 127 -64.05 58.43 7.22
C ILE A 127 -65.55 58.56 6.86
N SER A 128 -66.28 57.45 6.73
CA SER A 128 -67.72 57.48 6.43
C SER A 128 -68.58 58.06 7.57
N ILE A 129 -68.20 57.84 8.83
CA ILE A 129 -68.96 58.38 9.98
C ILE A 129 -68.76 59.90 10.13
N THR A 130 -67.60 60.43 9.73
CA THR A 130 -67.31 61.86 9.86
C THR A 130 -68.01 62.72 8.79
N ILE A 131 -68.29 62.16 7.61
CA ILE A 131 -68.96 62.89 6.51
C ILE A 131 -70.48 63.01 6.73
N LEU A 132 -71.10 62.13 7.51
CA LEU A 132 -72.54 62.14 7.79
C LEU A 132 -72.99 63.15 8.87
N PHE A 133 -72.07 63.89 9.50
CA PHE A 133 -72.39 64.90 10.52
C PHE A 133 -72.21 66.37 10.06
N CYS A 134 -71.95 66.62 8.76
CA CYS A 134 -71.72 67.96 8.21
C CYS A 134 -72.67 68.41 7.07
N THR A 135 -73.81 67.75 6.87
CA THR A 135 -74.90 68.23 5.98
C THR A 135 -76.24 68.01 6.64
#